data_AF-A0A8S4SGV9-F1
#
_entry.id   AF-A0A8S4SGV9-F1
#
_cell.length_a   1.000
_cell.length_b   1.000
_cell.length_c   1.000
_cell.angle_alpha   90.00
_cell.angle_beta   90.00
_cell.angle_gamma   90.00
#
_symmetry.space_group_name_H-M   'P 1'
#
loop_
_entity.id
_entity.type
_entity.pdbx_description
1 polymer ?
#
loop_
_entity_poly.entity_id
_entity_poly.type
_entity_poly.pdbx_seq_one_letter_code
_entity_poly.pdbx_strand_id
1 'polypeptide(L)'
;MKKRSFDFATDYRGLEEAIKDIFNEEFVLNTKLYAAQHYNHDFQITIDDPKIFIGILLLTGYHSLPQYEAAAGSTDKIFKVLADVLIKKFFQWSVVHEHLTIDESMVKYFGRHPAKQFIRDKPVLFGYKTE
;
A
#
# COMPACT_ATOMS: atom_id res chain seq x y z
N MET A 1 -19.04 5.25 27.18
CA MET A 1 -18.55 5.95 25.97
C MET A 1 -19.54 5.73 24.82
N LYS A 2 -20.04 6.78 24.16
CA LYS A 2 -20.93 6.62 22.99
C LYS A 2 -20.11 6.10 21.81
N LYS A 3 -20.53 5.00 21.19
CA LYS A 3 -19.97 4.54 19.90
C LYS A 3 -20.21 5.63 18.87
N ARG A 4 -19.15 6.19 18.28
CA ARG A 4 -19.24 7.05 17.09
C ARG A 4 -19.72 6.18 15.94
N SER A 5 -20.73 6.66 15.20
CA SER A 5 -21.14 6.02 13.94
C SER A 5 -20.11 6.31 12.85
N PHE A 6 -19.89 5.33 11.98
CA PHE A 6 -19.11 5.52 10.75
C PHE A 6 -19.71 6.66 9.94
N ASP A 7 -18.87 7.60 9.51
CA ASP A 7 -19.24 8.71 8.65
C ASP A 7 -18.31 8.71 7.44
N PHE A 8 -18.90 8.46 6.28
CA PHE A 8 -18.19 8.33 5.01
C PHE A 8 -17.34 9.58 4.69
N ALA A 9 -17.81 10.78 5.05
CA ALA A 9 -17.09 12.01 4.75
C ALA A 9 -15.81 12.18 5.58
N THR A 10 -15.81 11.69 6.82
CA THR A 10 -14.66 11.81 7.72
C THR A 10 -13.75 10.59 7.70
N ASP A 11 -14.31 9.40 7.55
CA ASP A 11 -13.56 8.15 7.68
C ASP A 11 -12.76 7.77 6.41
N TYR A 12 -13.12 8.29 5.23
CA TYR A 12 -12.31 8.12 4.00
C TYR A 12 -11.29 9.23 3.77
N ARG A 13 -11.37 10.33 4.51
CA ARG A 13 -10.50 11.50 4.29
C ARG A 13 -9.02 11.18 4.43
N GLY A 14 -8.66 10.35 5.41
CA GLY A 14 -7.27 9.94 5.61
C GLY A 14 -6.71 9.13 4.43
N LEU A 15 -7.54 8.26 3.85
CA LEU A 15 -7.17 7.52 2.64
C LEU A 15 -7.03 8.46 1.44
N GLU A 16 -7.95 9.40 1.25
CA GLU A 16 -7.92 10.36 0.16
C GLU A 16 -6.66 11.25 0.22
N GLU A 17 -6.33 11.78 1.40
CA GLU A 17 -5.12 12.58 1.58
C GLU A 17 -3.84 11.76 1.39
N ALA A 18 -3.82 10.51 1.86
CA ALA A 18 -2.66 9.66 1.63
C ALA A 18 -2.47 9.33 0.15
N ILE A 19 -3.54 9.00 -0.58
CA ILE A 19 -3.50 8.76 -2.03
C ILE A 19 -2.98 10.00 -2.78
N LYS A 20 -3.40 11.21 -2.39
CA LYS A 20 -2.90 12.46 -2.99
C LYS A 20 -1.41 12.67 -2.73
N ASP A 21 -0.94 12.42 -1.52
CA ASP A 21 0.47 12.60 -1.17
C ASP A 21 1.36 11.59 -1.90
N ILE A 22 0.84 10.38 -2.14
CA ILE A 22 1.54 9.29 -2.83
C ILE A 22 1.58 9.52 -4.34
N PHE A 23 0.42 9.79 -4.95
CA PHE A 23 0.29 9.96 -6.40
C PHE A 23 0.28 11.45 -6.73
N ASN A 24 1.48 12.02 -6.73
CA ASN A 24 1.75 13.42 -7.00
C ASN A 24 2.54 13.60 -8.32
N GLU A 25 2.88 14.84 -8.65
CA GLU A 25 3.66 15.16 -9.88
C GLU A 25 5.05 14.51 -9.88
N GLU A 26 5.68 14.36 -8.72
CA GLU A 26 6.98 13.69 -8.60
C GLU A 26 6.86 12.19 -8.91
N PHE A 27 5.78 11.54 -8.49
CA PHE A 27 5.48 10.16 -8.87
C PHE A 27 5.33 10.02 -10.38
N VAL A 28 4.56 10.90 -11.03
CA VAL A 28 4.35 10.92 -12.48
C VAL A 28 5.69 11.10 -13.21
N LEU A 29 6.51 12.06 -12.76
CA LEU A 29 7.83 12.31 -13.32
C LEU A 29 8.74 11.09 -13.21
N ASN A 30 8.87 10.52 -12.01
CA ASN A 30 9.73 9.36 -11.76
C ASN A 30 9.28 8.13 -12.55
N THR A 31 7.97 7.94 -12.73
CA THR A 31 7.42 6.83 -13.53
C THR A 31 7.76 7.01 -15.02
N LYS A 32 7.65 8.23 -15.56
CA LYS A 32 8.08 8.52 -16.94
C LYS A 32 9.58 8.30 -17.14
N LEU A 33 10.40 8.73 -16.18
CA LEU A 33 11.85 8.51 -16.22
C LEU A 33 12.19 7.02 -16.21
N TYR A 34 11.54 6.22 -15.35
CA TYR A 34 11.71 4.77 -15.32
C TYR A 34 11.31 4.13 -16.64
N ALA A 35 10.16 4.48 -17.21
CA ALA A 35 9.72 3.95 -18.50
C ALA A 35 10.71 4.27 -19.63
N ALA A 36 11.23 5.51 -19.68
CA ALA A 36 12.23 5.91 -20.65
C ALA A 36 13.57 5.14 -20.50
N GLN A 37 14.00 4.87 -19.26
CA GLN A 37 15.20 4.05 -18.99
C GLN A 37 15.04 2.60 -19.45
N HIS A 38 13.81 2.10 -19.48
CA HIS A 38 13.47 0.75 -19.91
C HIS A 38 12.92 0.70 -21.35
N TYR A 39 13.40 1.61 -22.22
CA TYR A 39 13.13 1.67 -23.66
C TYR A 39 11.66 1.91 -24.05
N ASN A 40 10.85 2.48 -23.16
CA ASN A 40 9.48 2.90 -23.45
C ASN A 40 9.38 4.43 -23.42
N HIS A 41 9.87 5.07 -24.49
CA HIS A 41 9.99 6.53 -24.58
C HIS A 41 8.67 7.25 -24.84
N ASP A 42 7.67 6.55 -25.39
CA ASP A 42 6.35 7.10 -25.68
C ASP A 42 5.36 6.92 -24.52
N PHE A 43 5.82 6.38 -23.38
CA PHE A 43 4.98 6.14 -22.21
C PHE A 43 4.35 7.43 -21.69
N GLN A 44 3.02 7.47 -21.73
CA GLN A 44 2.23 8.56 -21.16
C GLN A 44 1.51 8.07 -19.90
N ILE A 45 1.54 8.91 -18.87
CA ILE A 45 0.80 8.71 -17.63
C ILE A 45 0.40 10.09 -17.10
N THR A 46 -0.82 10.14 -16.56
CA THR A 46 -1.43 11.27 -15.87
C THR A 46 -1.52 10.97 -14.38
N ILE A 47 -1.78 11.99 -13.56
CA ILE A 47 -1.96 11.81 -12.11
C ILE A 47 -3.21 10.97 -11.77
N ASP A 48 -4.15 10.84 -12.70
CA ASP A 48 -5.40 10.11 -12.48
C ASP A 48 -5.27 8.62 -12.80
N ASP A 49 -4.35 8.21 -13.68
CA ASP A 49 -4.16 6.80 -14.04
C ASP A 49 -3.79 5.92 -12.82
N PRO A 50 -2.86 6.32 -11.92
CA PRO A 50 -2.56 5.54 -10.72
C PRO A 50 -3.75 5.46 -9.75
N LYS A 51 -4.58 6.50 -9.68
CA LYS A 51 -5.79 6.51 -8.83
C LYS A 51 -6.82 5.51 -9.35
N ILE A 52 -7.02 5.45 -10.66
CA ILE A 52 -7.88 4.45 -11.32
C ILE A 52 -7.35 3.05 -11.03
N PHE A 53 -6.05 2.84 -11.15
CA PHE A 53 -5.42 1.56 -10.85
C PHE A 53 -5.65 1.12 -9.39
N ILE A 54 -5.44 2.01 -8.42
CA ILE A 54 -5.77 1.73 -7.00
C ILE A 54 -7.26 1.44 -6.82
N GLY A 55 -8.14 2.18 -7.50
CA GLY A 55 -9.58 1.92 -7.47
C GLY A 55 -9.93 0.51 -7.94
N ILE A 56 -9.30 0.06 -9.03
CA ILE A 56 -9.43 -1.31 -9.53
C ILE A 56 -8.88 -2.31 -8.51
N LEU A 57 -7.69 -2.07 -7.93
CA LEU A 57 -7.10 -2.96 -6.92
C LEU A 57 -7.94 -3.06 -5.65
N LEU A 58 -8.53 -1.97 -5.18
CA LEU A 58 -9.45 -2.00 -4.04
C LEU A 58 -10.69 -2.82 -4.42
N LEU A 59 -11.34 -2.50 -5.54
CA LEU A 59 -12.55 -3.20 -5.99
C LEU A 59 -12.32 -4.71 -6.18
N THR A 60 -11.21 -5.08 -6.82
CA THR A 60 -10.86 -6.47 -7.10
C THR A 60 -10.24 -7.18 -5.90
N GLY A 61 -9.55 -6.47 -5.01
CA GLY A 61 -8.94 -7.01 -3.78
C GLY A 61 -9.96 -7.28 -2.67
N TYR A 62 -11.12 -6.61 -2.69
CA TYR A 62 -12.30 -7.03 -1.92
C TYR A 62 -12.96 -8.31 -2.49
N HIS A 63 -12.51 -8.79 -3.65
CA HIS A 63 -12.95 -10.04 -4.28
C HIS A 63 -11.88 -11.13 -4.11
N SER A 64 -12.27 -12.35 -3.75
CA SER A 64 -11.35 -13.46 -3.48
C SER A 64 -10.78 -14.09 -4.75
N LEU A 65 -10.00 -13.33 -5.53
CA LEU A 65 -9.28 -13.85 -6.70
C LEU A 65 -7.80 -14.12 -6.40
N PRO A 66 -7.16 -15.09 -7.08
CA PRO A 66 -5.77 -15.45 -6.82
C PRO A 66 -4.85 -14.26 -7.14
N GLN A 67 -4.11 -13.79 -6.14
CA GLN A 67 -3.07 -12.77 -6.30
C GLN A 67 -1.96 -13.30 -7.22
N TYR A 68 -1.78 -12.66 -8.37
CA TYR A 68 -0.67 -12.92 -9.29
C TYR A 68 0.65 -12.37 -8.71
N GLU A 69 1.73 -13.11 -8.93
CA GLU A 69 3.08 -12.82 -8.39
C GLU A 69 3.65 -11.51 -8.96
N ALA A 70 3.72 -10.46 -8.15
CA ALA A 70 4.44 -9.24 -8.51
C ALA A 70 5.96 -9.43 -8.33
N ALA A 71 6.71 -9.13 -9.38
CA ALA A 71 8.12 -9.40 -9.55
C ALA A 71 9.01 -8.80 -8.44
N ALA A 72 9.91 -9.62 -7.91
CA ALA A 72 10.97 -9.23 -6.98
C ALA A 72 12.08 -8.48 -7.73
N GLY A 73 12.23 -7.18 -7.49
CA GLY A 73 13.29 -6.38 -8.11
C GLY A 73 13.51 -5.04 -7.42
N SER A 74 14.36 -5.04 -6.40
CA SER A 74 15.14 -3.91 -5.87
C SER A 74 14.53 -2.49 -5.93
N THR A 75 13.96 -2.00 -4.82
CA THR A 75 14.15 -0.63 -4.29
C THR A 75 13.47 -0.47 -2.92
N ASP A 76 14.13 -0.94 -1.86
CA ASP A 76 13.67 -0.84 -0.46
C ASP A 76 13.36 0.59 0.02
N LYS A 77 13.91 1.60 -0.67
CA LYS A 77 13.75 3.02 -0.29
C LYS A 77 12.35 3.56 -0.64
N ILE A 78 11.79 3.18 -1.78
CA ILE A 78 10.51 3.71 -2.25
C ILE A 78 9.35 3.15 -1.42
N PHE A 79 9.38 1.84 -1.14
CA PHE A 79 8.38 1.20 -0.28
C PHE A 79 8.38 1.76 1.14
N LYS A 80 9.55 2.07 1.70
CA LYS A 80 9.64 2.65 3.05
C LYS A 80 9.07 4.07 3.10
N VAL A 81 9.39 4.92 2.12
CA VAL A 81 8.84 6.27 2.02
C VAL A 81 7.32 6.23 1.85
N LEU A 82 6.82 5.32 1.01
CA LEU A 82 5.39 5.10 0.80
C LEU A 82 4.67 4.66 2.09
N ALA A 83 5.23 3.68 2.79
CA ALA A 83 4.69 3.19 4.05
C ALA A 83 4.67 4.29 5.13
N ASP A 84 5.75 5.09 5.24
CA ASP A 84 5.83 6.18 6.20
C ASP A 84 4.76 7.26 5.95
N VAL A 85 4.47 7.59 4.69
CA VAL A 85 3.39 8.54 4.32
C VAL A 85 2.02 7.97 4.71
N LEU A 86 1.74 6.70 4.38
CA LEU A 86 0.49 6.03 4.73
C LEU A 86 0.28 5.99 6.24
N ILE A 87 1.29 5.54 6.99
CA ILE A 87 1.24 5.41 8.45
C ILE A 87 0.96 6.77 9.08
N LYS A 88 1.68 7.83 8.67
CA LYS A 88 1.46 9.19 9.20
C LYS A 88 0.04 9.68 8.98
N LYS A 89 -0.51 9.48 7.78
CA LYS A 89 -1.89 9.91 7.47
C LYS A 89 -2.93 9.09 8.22
N PHE A 90 -2.75 7.78 8.30
CA PHE A 90 -3.66 6.95 9.07
C PHE A 90 -3.59 7.29 10.56
N PHE A 91 -2.43 7.56 11.14
CA PHE A 91 -2.36 8.06 12.52
C PHE A 91 -3.00 9.43 12.71
N GLN A 92 -2.82 10.36 11.76
CA GLN A 92 -3.43 11.70 11.83
C GLN A 92 -4.96 11.65 11.85
N TRP A 93 -5.54 10.73 11.06
CA TRP A 93 -6.99 10.64 10.88
C TRP A 93 -7.65 9.49 11.67
N SER A 94 -6.84 8.63 12.32
CA SER A 94 -7.31 7.50 13.12
C SER A 94 -8.01 7.96 14.40
N VAL A 95 -9.05 7.22 14.78
CA VAL A 95 -9.68 7.33 16.09
C VAL A 95 -9.00 6.34 17.03
N VAL A 96 -8.17 6.84 17.94
CA VAL A 96 -7.51 6.01 18.95
C VAL A 96 -8.51 5.63 20.05
N HIS A 97 -8.63 4.34 20.34
CA HIS A 97 -9.47 3.81 21.40
C HIS A 97 -8.65 3.54 22.68
N GLU A 98 -9.33 3.55 23.84
CA GLU A 98 -8.72 3.31 25.16
C GLU A 98 -8.05 1.92 25.27
N HIS A 99 -8.60 0.92 24.59
CA HIS A 99 -8.08 -0.44 24.56
C HIS A 99 -7.59 -0.76 23.15
N LEU A 100 -6.27 -0.87 22.99
CA LEU A 100 -5.60 -1.23 21.74
C LEU A 100 -4.86 -2.54 21.90
N THR A 101 -4.94 -3.41 20.89
CA THR A 101 -4.13 -4.63 20.81
C THR A 101 -3.14 -4.49 19.68
N ILE A 102 -1.86 -4.71 19.97
CA ILE A 102 -0.77 -4.72 19.00
C ILE A 102 -0.38 -6.19 18.82
N ASP A 103 -0.38 -6.65 17.58
CA ASP A 103 0.00 -8.02 17.23
C ASP A 103 0.65 -8.06 15.85
N GLU A 104 1.48 -9.07 15.62
CA GLU A 104 2.19 -9.26 14.38
C GLU A 104 1.32 -9.99 13.34
N SER A 105 1.31 -9.47 12.12
CA SER A 105 0.62 -10.09 10.98
C SER A 105 1.60 -10.50 9.88
N MET A 106 1.28 -11.58 9.17
CA MET A 106 2.10 -12.11 8.07
C MET A 106 1.46 -11.81 6.71
N VAL A 107 2.15 -11.02 5.89
CA VAL A 107 1.78 -10.75 4.50
C VAL A 107 2.42 -11.80 3.61
N LYS A 108 1.59 -12.61 2.97
CA LYS A 108 2.01 -13.73 2.12
C LYS A 108 2.89 -13.25 0.96
N TYR A 109 4.06 -13.88 0.79
CA TYR A 109 4.96 -13.57 -0.32
C TYR A 109 5.79 -14.79 -0.71
N PHE A 110 5.73 -15.16 -1.99
CA PHE A 110 6.40 -16.36 -2.52
C PHE A 110 7.75 -16.10 -3.17
N GLY A 111 8.07 -14.85 -3.49
CA GLY A 111 9.30 -14.48 -4.18
C GLY A 111 10.57 -14.77 -3.37
N ARG A 112 11.72 -14.67 -4.05
CA ARG A 112 13.04 -14.89 -3.46
C ARG A 112 13.61 -13.56 -2.94
N HIS A 113 13.02 -13.04 -1.87
CA HIS A 113 13.53 -11.86 -1.18
C HIS A 113 14.17 -12.23 0.17
N PRO A 114 15.37 -11.72 0.51
CA PRO A 114 16.07 -12.08 1.74
C PRO A 114 15.34 -11.62 3.01
N ALA A 115 14.56 -10.54 2.93
CA ALA A 115 13.80 -10.02 4.08
C ALA A 115 12.51 -10.80 4.39
N LYS A 116 12.16 -11.85 3.63
CA LYS A 116 11.02 -12.70 3.96
C LYS A 116 11.33 -13.57 5.17
N GLN A 117 10.36 -13.75 6.05
CA GLN A 117 10.50 -14.51 7.27
C GLN A 117 9.65 -15.78 7.22
N PHE A 118 10.10 -16.80 7.93
CA PHE A 118 9.35 -18.02 8.21
C PHE A 118 8.90 -18.01 9.66
N ILE A 119 7.59 -18.08 9.89
CA ILE A 119 7.02 -18.14 11.25
C ILE A 119 6.16 -19.39 11.35
N ARG A 120 6.52 -20.28 12.29
CA ARG A 120 5.73 -21.49 12.57
C ARG A 120 4.39 -21.11 13.18
N ASP A 121 3.38 -21.94 12.95
CA ASP A 121 2.05 -21.83 13.56
C ASP A 121 1.21 -20.60 13.12
N LYS A 122 1.68 -19.82 12.13
CA LYS A 122 0.84 -18.83 11.43
C LYS A 122 0.14 -19.47 10.22
N PRO A 123 -1.08 -19.04 9.84
CA PRO A 123 -1.74 -19.52 8.62
C PRO A 123 -0.91 -19.28 7.35
N VAL A 124 -0.12 -18.20 7.34
CA VAL A 124 0.86 -17.88 6.30
C VAL A 124 2.25 -18.06 6.90
N LEU A 125 2.93 -19.13 6.48
CA LEU A 125 4.22 -19.53 7.05
C LEU A 125 5.40 -18.72 6.49
N PHE A 126 5.34 -18.32 5.21
CA PHE A 126 6.40 -17.56 4.54
C PHE A 126 5.85 -16.24 3.99
N GLY A 127 6.50 -15.14 4.33
CA GLY A 127 6.04 -13.81 3.94
C GLY A 127 6.81 -12.68 4.60
N TYR A 128 6.28 -11.47 4.53
CA TYR A 128 6.79 -10.33 5.29
C TYR A 128 6.02 -10.20 6.60
N LYS A 129 6.75 -10.11 7.71
CA LYS A 129 6.17 -9.80 9.02
C LYS A 129 5.88 -8.31 9.08
N THR A 130 4.72 -7.97 9.62
CA THR A 130 4.26 -6.60 9.88
C THR A 130 3.86 -6.53 11.35
N GLU A 131 4.15 -5.40 11.99
CA GLU A 131 3.86 -5.10 13.40
C GLU A 131 2.77 -4.02 13.48
#